data_AF-A0A0S2K3Z1-F1
#
_entry.id   AF-A0A0S2K3Z1-F1
#
_cell.length_a   1.000
_cell.length_b   1.000
_cell.length_c   1.000
_cell.angle_alpha   90.00
_cell.angle_beta   90.00
_cell.angle_gamma   90.00
#
_symmetry.space_group_name_H-M   'P 1'
#
loop_
_entity.id
_entity.type
_entity.pdbx_description
1 polymer ?
#
loop_
_entity_poly.entity_id
_entity_poly.type
_entity_poly.pdbx_seq_one_letter_code
_entity_poly.pdbx_strand_id
1 'polypeptide(L)'
;MTNKINVNFIEKAADKPFSELELKKRPDGGFRKHPSDFFKRNCLVRVDNLTDQEVAVRLGITSSHLSNFLNEKVSVDPSFAVRLAKATGIDIGTWLELQRQYDVYMYENMECDVQPLYPFSR
;
A
#
# COMPACT_ATOMS: atom_id res chain seq x y z
N MET A 1 29.84 36.88 -6.10
CA MET A 1 28.41 36.94 -5.72
C MET A 1 27.95 35.51 -5.46
N THR A 2 27.98 35.04 -4.21
CA THR A 2 27.56 33.68 -3.86
C THR A 2 26.08 33.69 -3.46
N ASN A 3 25.25 33.11 -4.32
CA ASN A 3 23.82 32.95 -4.07
C ASN A 3 23.62 31.90 -2.97
N LYS A 4 23.23 32.33 -1.77
CA LYS A 4 22.88 31.42 -0.67
C LYS A 4 21.49 30.85 -0.96
N ILE A 5 21.42 29.54 -1.22
CA ILE A 5 20.15 28.82 -1.36
C ILE A 5 19.40 28.94 -0.03
N ASN A 6 18.18 29.45 -0.10
CA ASN A 6 17.30 29.55 1.05
C ASN A 6 16.72 28.15 1.36
N VAL A 7 17.17 27.55 2.46
CA VAL A 7 16.80 26.20 2.92
C VAL A 7 15.64 26.19 3.92
N ASN A 8 14.80 27.24 3.95
CA ASN A 8 13.66 27.37 4.86
C ASN A 8 12.58 26.27 4.73
N PHE A 9 12.70 25.33 3.78
CA PHE A 9 11.80 24.17 3.69
C PHE A 9 12.27 22.96 4.53
N ILE A 10 13.49 23.01 5.09
CA ILE A 10 13.98 22.00 6.05
C ILE A 10 13.56 22.42 7.47
N GLU A 11 12.26 22.59 7.70
CA GLU A 11 11.76 22.49 9.07
C GLU A 11 11.78 21.00 9.41
N LYS A 12 12.80 20.56 10.17
CA LYS A 12 12.74 19.25 10.82
C LYS A 12 11.45 19.22 11.62
N ALA A 13 10.53 18.32 11.27
CA ALA A 13 9.40 18.02 12.13
C ALA A 13 9.94 17.79 13.54
N ALA A 14 9.35 18.44 14.54
CA ALA A 14 9.80 18.31 15.91
C ALA A 14 9.87 16.83 16.27
N ASP A 15 11.06 16.37 16.71
CA ASP A 15 11.27 15.00 17.17
C ASP A 15 10.39 14.79 18.41
N LYS A 16 9.18 14.28 18.20
CA LYS A 16 8.31 13.89 19.31
C LYS A 16 8.96 12.70 20.01
N PRO A 17 9.15 12.74 21.34
CA PRO A 17 9.64 11.58 22.06
C PRO A 17 8.65 10.43 21.86
N PHE A 18 9.16 9.20 21.80
CA PHE A 18 8.33 8.01 21.52
C PHE A 18 7.13 7.88 22.48
N SER A 19 7.27 8.39 23.71
CA SER A 19 6.23 8.45 24.73
C SER A 19 5.04 9.36 24.40
N GLU A 20 5.22 10.33 23.51
CA GLU A 20 4.19 11.31 23.08
C GLU A 20 3.60 10.99 21.70
N LEU A 21 4.01 9.87 21.11
CA LEU A 21 3.41 9.38 19.87
C LEU A 21 2.02 8.82 20.16
N GLU A 22 0.99 9.53 19.73
CA GLU A 22 -0.36 8.97 19.72
C GLU A 22 -0.52 7.97 18.58
N LEU A 23 -0.65 6.68 18.94
CA LEU A 23 -1.04 5.65 18.00
C LEU A 23 -2.52 5.83 17.63
N LYS A 24 -2.77 6.64 16.59
CA LYS A 24 -4.12 6.83 16.06
C LYS A 24 -4.60 5.52 15.42
N LYS A 25 -5.45 4.80 16.13
CA LYS A 25 -6.19 3.66 15.54
C LYS A 25 -7.03 4.18 14.39
N ARG A 26 -7.03 3.46 13.26
CA ARG A 26 -7.84 3.83 12.11
C ARG A 26 -9.34 3.67 12.45
N PRO A 27 -10.23 4.43 11.79
CA PRO A 27 -11.67 4.43 12.10
C PRO A 27 -12.34 3.05 12.00
N ASP A 28 -11.79 2.16 11.17
CA ASP A 28 -12.21 0.78 10.95
C ASP A 28 -11.61 -0.24 11.93
N GLY A 29 -10.69 0.18 12.82
CA GLY A 29 -10.00 -0.70 13.76
C GLY A 29 -9.01 -1.69 13.12
N GLY A 30 -9.06 -1.88 11.80
CA GLY A 30 -8.19 -2.76 11.02
C GLY A 30 -6.81 -2.17 10.75
N PHE A 31 -5.76 -2.95 11.01
CA PHE A 31 -4.38 -2.56 10.66
C PHE A 31 -4.09 -2.62 9.15
N ARG A 32 -4.94 -3.32 8.38
CA ARG A 32 -4.58 -3.93 7.10
C ARG A 32 -5.49 -3.41 5.98
N LYS A 33 -5.03 -2.37 5.26
CA LYS A 33 -5.76 -1.79 4.12
C LYS A 33 -5.36 -2.48 2.82
N HIS A 34 -6.24 -2.41 1.82
CA HIS A 34 -5.94 -2.86 0.47
C HIS A 34 -4.64 -2.21 -0.05
N PRO A 35 -3.76 -2.93 -0.79
CA PRO A 35 -2.48 -2.40 -1.24
C PRO A 35 -2.58 -1.11 -2.08
N SER A 36 -3.73 -0.85 -2.70
CA SER A 36 -3.97 0.38 -3.46
C SER A 36 -3.94 1.65 -2.60
N ASP A 37 -4.31 1.59 -1.31
CA ASP A 37 -4.15 2.72 -0.39
C ASP A 37 -2.66 3.05 -0.18
N PHE A 38 -1.82 2.02 -0.07
CA PHE A 38 -0.37 2.20 0.00
C PHE A 38 0.18 2.78 -1.31
N PHE A 39 -0.27 2.28 -2.47
CA PHE A 39 0.12 2.80 -3.77
C PHE A 39 -0.26 4.28 -3.95
N LYS A 40 -1.48 4.67 -3.58
CA LYS A 40 -1.92 6.07 -3.61
C LYS A 40 -1.04 6.96 -2.75
N ARG A 41 -0.84 6.59 -1.48
CA ARG A 41 -0.12 7.43 -0.49
C ARG A 41 1.40 7.48 -0.66
N ASN A 42 2.01 6.48 -1.31
CA ASN A 42 3.47 6.40 -1.41
C ASN A 42 4.01 6.51 -2.84
N CYS A 43 3.19 6.19 -3.86
CA CYS A 43 3.64 6.16 -5.25
C CYS A 43 2.98 7.28 -6.06
N LEU A 44 1.64 7.36 -6.06
CA LEU A 44 0.93 8.35 -6.88
C LEU A 44 1.23 9.79 -6.47
N VAL A 45 1.39 10.06 -5.17
CA VAL A 45 1.78 11.39 -4.66
C VAL A 45 3.17 11.85 -5.12
N ARG A 46 3.99 10.97 -5.70
CA ARG A 46 5.35 11.29 -6.19
C ARG A 46 5.41 11.55 -7.68
N VAL A 47 4.34 11.28 -8.41
CA VAL A 47 4.27 11.43 -9.87
C VAL A 47 3.32 12.58 -10.21
N ASP A 48 3.81 13.80 -9.98
CA ASP A 48 3.06 15.00 -10.34
C ASP A 48 2.71 14.99 -11.84
N ASN A 49 1.46 15.33 -12.15
CA ASN A 49 0.93 15.51 -13.50
C ASN A 49 0.80 14.25 -14.37
N LEU A 50 0.82 13.04 -13.80
CA LEU A 50 0.41 11.85 -14.55
C LEU A 50 -1.09 11.59 -14.40
N THR A 51 -1.75 11.37 -15.52
CA THR A 51 -3.10 10.81 -15.56
C THR A 51 -3.09 9.32 -15.21
N ASP A 52 -4.22 8.79 -14.73
CA ASP A 52 -4.38 7.36 -14.46
C ASP A 52 -4.05 6.50 -15.69
N GLN A 53 -4.37 6.99 -16.90
CA GLN A 53 -4.05 6.28 -18.14
C GLN A 53 -2.54 6.17 -18.36
N GLU A 54 -1.77 7.23 -18.11
CA GLU A 54 -0.31 7.20 -18.23
C GLU A 54 0.33 6.30 -17.18
N VAL A 55 -0.21 6.29 -15.95
CA VAL A 55 0.21 5.38 -14.89
C VAL A 55 -0.02 3.92 -15.31
N ALA A 56 -1.20 3.61 -15.87
CA ALA A 56 -1.53 2.27 -16.34
C ALA A 56 -0.56 1.81 -17.45
N VAL A 57 -0.26 2.70 -18.41
CA VAL A 57 0.72 2.44 -19.47
C VAL A 57 2.11 2.15 -18.90
N ARG A 58 2.58 2.94 -17.92
CA ARG A 58 3.89 2.72 -17.28
C ARG A 58 3.98 1.41 -16.49
N LEU A 59 2.87 0.98 -15.88
CA LEU A 59 2.75 -0.32 -15.22
C LEU A 59 2.59 -1.47 -16.24
N GLY A 60 2.34 -1.16 -17.52
CA GLY A 60 2.07 -2.12 -18.58
C GLY A 60 0.76 -2.87 -18.38
N ILE A 61 -0.25 -2.22 -17.79
CA ILE A 61 -1.59 -2.77 -17.54
C ILE A 61 -2.65 -1.92 -18.25
N THR A 62 -3.89 -2.42 -18.31
CA THR A 62 -5.00 -1.63 -18.86
C THR A 62 -5.45 -0.56 -17.86
N SER A 63 -6.02 0.55 -18.34
CA SER A 63 -6.61 1.58 -17.47
C SER A 63 -7.74 1.02 -16.60
N SER A 64 -8.50 0.04 -17.11
CA SER A 64 -9.54 -0.64 -16.33
C SER A 64 -8.95 -1.46 -15.18
N HIS A 65 -7.83 -2.16 -15.41
CA HIS A 65 -7.12 -2.87 -14.34
C HIS A 65 -6.63 -1.90 -13.27
N LEU A 66 -5.99 -0.79 -13.66
CA LEU A 66 -5.55 0.23 -12.69
C LEU A 66 -6.74 0.80 -11.90
N SER A 67 -7.82 1.18 -12.59
CA SER A 67 -9.01 1.72 -11.93
C SER A 67 -9.61 0.73 -10.93
N ASN A 68 -9.71 -0.55 -11.31
CA ASN A 68 -10.20 -1.59 -10.41
C ASN A 68 -9.27 -1.80 -9.21
N PHE A 69 -7.94 -1.79 -9.42
CA PHE A 69 -6.96 -1.83 -8.33
C PHE A 69 -7.11 -0.63 -7.38
N LEU A 70 -7.18 0.59 -7.92
CA LEU A 70 -7.38 1.81 -7.13
C LEU A 70 -8.70 1.81 -6.37
N ASN A 71 -9.72 1.11 -6.86
CA ASN A 71 -11.02 0.93 -6.21
C ASN A 71 -11.11 -0.37 -5.39
N GLU A 72 -9.98 -1.02 -5.08
CA GLU A 72 -9.91 -2.18 -4.19
C GLU A 72 -10.64 -3.43 -4.71
N LYS A 73 -10.82 -3.53 -6.04
CA LYS A 73 -11.50 -4.64 -6.73
C LYS A 73 -10.56 -5.66 -7.35
N VAL A 74 -9.25 -5.40 -7.29
CA VAL A 74 -8.21 -6.27 -7.86
C VAL A 74 -7.11 -6.45 -6.84
N SER A 75 -6.87 -7.71 -6.48
CA SER A 75 -5.76 -8.11 -5.61
C SER A 75 -4.42 -8.01 -6.35
N VAL A 76 -3.35 -7.84 -5.57
CA VAL A 76 -1.97 -7.88 -6.08
C VAL A 76 -1.47 -9.32 -6.12
N ASP A 77 -1.58 -9.95 -7.29
CA ASP A 77 -0.95 -11.25 -7.57
C ASP A 77 0.57 -11.11 -7.86
N PRO A 78 1.35 -12.22 -7.91
CA PRO A 78 2.80 -12.16 -8.16
C PRO A 78 3.20 -11.44 -9.46
N SER A 79 2.46 -11.62 -10.55
CA SER A 79 2.72 -10.94 -11.83
C SER A 79 2.50 -9.44 -11.71
N PHE A 80 1.43 -9.03 -11.03
CA PHE A 80 1.15 -7.62 -10.79
C PHE A 80 2.17 -7.00 -9.81
N ALA A 81 2.58 -7.72 -8.78
CA ALA A 81 3.63 -7.30 -7.85
C ALA A 81 4.97 -7.02 -8.57
N VAL A 82 5.37 -7.84 -9.55
CA VAL A 82 6.57 -7.57 -10.37
C VAL A 82 6.46 -6.25 -11.12
N ARG A 83 5.28 -5.94 -11.68
CA ARG A 83 5.04 -4.69 -12.42
C ARG A 83 5.10 -3.48 -11.49
N LEU A 84 4.41 -3.56 -10.35
CA LEU A 84 4.46 -2.52 -9.32
C LEU A 84 5.89 -2.30 -8.84
N ALA A 85 6.64 -3.36 -8.58
CA ALA A 85 8.01 -3.25 -8.11
C ALA A 85 8.93 -2.55 -9.11
N LYS A 86 8.87 -2.96 -10.38
CA LYS A 86 9.67 -2.33 -11.46
C LYS A 86 9.31 -0.86 -11.67
N ALA A 87 8.04 -0.48 -11.51
CA ALA A 87 7.59 0.89 -11.75
C ALA A 87 7.81 1.82 -10.54
N THR A 88 7.80 1.29 -9.32
CA THR A 88 7.84 2.09 -8.08
C THR A 88 9.17 2.03 -7.35
N GLY A 89 10.03 1.04 -7.67
CA GLY A 89 11.27 0.76 -6.94
C GLY A 89 11.06 0.07 -5.59
N ILE A 90 9.81 -0.27 -5.24
CA ILE A 90 9.46 -0.98 -4.01
C ILE A 90 9.55 -2.49 -4.27
N ASP A 91 10.10 -3.26 -3.35
CA ASP A 91 10.28 -4.70 -3.52
C ASP A 91 8.96 -5.46 -3.76
N ILE A 92 9.03 -6.55 -4.55
CA ILE A 92 7.94 -7.48 -4.83
C ILE A 92 7.36 -8.06 -3.53
N GLY A 93 8.23 -8.48 -2.61
CA GLY A 93 7.84 -9.04 -1.30
C GLY A 93 7.03 -8.06 -0.48
N THR A 94 7.35 -6.77 -0.53
CA THR A 94 6.57 -5.71 0.13
C THR A 94 5.15 -5.64 -0.41
N TRP A 95 4.97 -5.68 -1.74
CA TRP A 95 3.63 -5.68 -2.35
C TRP A 95 2.82 -6.93 -2.01
N LEU A 96 3.45 -8.11 -2.04
CA LEU A 96 2.82 -9.37 -1.69
C LEU A 96 2.45 -9.43 -0.20
N GLU A 97 3.30 -8.88 0.67
CA GLU A 97 3.03 -8.83 2.11
C GLU A 97 1.85 -7.90 2.41
N LEU A 98 1.73 -6.76 1.71
CA LEU A 98 0.55 -5.90 1.81
C LEU A 98 -0.74 -6.65 1.41
N GLN A 99 -0.69 -7.43 0.32
CA GLN A 99 -1.83 -8.22 -0.12
C GLN A 99 -2.17 -9.33 0.88
N ARG A 100 -1.18 -10.12 1.32
CA ARG A 100 -1.35 -11.17 2.32
C ARG A 100 -1.99 -10.63 3.60
N GLN A 101 -1.53 -9.47 4.04
CA GLN A 101 -2.05 -8.76 5.19
C GLN A 101 -3.52 -8.38 5.05
N TYR A 102 -3.90 -7.87 3.88
CA TYR A 102 -5.28 -7.53 3.56
C TYR A 102 -6.16 -8.77 3.45
N ASP A 103 -5.70 -9.83 2.78
CA ASP A 103 -6.44 -11.08 2.59
C ASP A 103 -6.71 -11.76 3.93
N VAL A 104 -5.71 -11.86 4.81
CA VAL A 104 -5.91 -12.41 6.16
C VAL A 104 -7.02 -11.65 6.87
N TYR A 105 -7.02 -10.32 6.83
CA TYR A 105 -8.08 -9.53 7.47
C TYR A 105 -9.46 -9.72 6.83
N MET A 106 -9.54 -9.81 5.50
CA MET A 106 -10.80 -10.01 4.77
C MET A 106 -11.40 -11.39 5.00
N TYR A 107 -10.55 -12.40 5.18
CA TYR A 107 -10.97 -13.80 5.27
C TYR A 107 -10.83 -14.39 6.68
N GLU A 108 -10.36 -13.63 7.67
CA GLU A 108 -10.10 -14.11 9.05
C GLU A 108 -11.29 -14.83 9.66
N ASN A 109 -12.49 -14.29 9.43
CA ASN A 109 -13.75 -14.80 9.98
C ASN A 109 -14.66 -15.39 8.89
N MET A 110 -14.09 -15.77 7.74
CA MET A 110 -14.86 -16.41 6.68
C MET A 110 -15.34 -17.79 7.15
N GLU A 111 -16.65 -17.98 7.16
CA GLU A 111 -17.23 -19.29 7.44
C GLU A 111 -16.98 -20.24 6.26
N CYS A 112 -16.60 -21.48 6.56
CA CYS A 112 -16.47 -22.55 5.57
C CYS A 112 -16.95 -23.88 6.16
N ASP A 113 -17.57 -24.70 5.33
CA ASP A 113 -18.04 -26.03 5.71
C ASP A 113 -16.87 -27.02 5.72
N VAL A 114 -16.08 -26.98 6.79
CA VAL A 114 -14.92 -27.84 6.98
C VAL A 114 -14.91 -28.40 8.40
N GLN A 115 -14.34 -29.59 8.54
CA GLN A 115 -14.05 -30.20 9.84
C GLN A 115 -12.53 -30.13 10.11
N PRO A 116 -12.09 -29.95 11.36
CA PRO A 116 -10.68 -29.92 11.68
C PRO A 116 -10.04 -31.29 11.42
N LEU A 117 -8.86 -31.30 10.78
CA LEU A 117 -8.10 -32.54 10.54
C LEU A 117 -7.57 -33.17 11.83
N TYR A 118 -7.40 -32.37 12.88
CA TYR A 118 -6.98 -32.78 14.22
C TYR A 118 -7.43 -31.75 15.26
N PRO A 119 -7.56 -32.13 16.54
CA PRO A 119 -7.86 -31.18 17.60
C PRO A 119 -6.77 -30.10 17.68
N PHE A 120 -7.16 -28.83 17.64
CA PHE A 120 -6.23 -27.74 17.87
C PHE A 120 -5.94 -27.64 19.37
N SER A 121 -4.70 -27.88 19.78
CA SER A 121 -4.23 -27.49 21.10
C SER A 121 -4.09 -25.96 21.10
N ARG A 122 -4.95 -25.27 21.86
CA ARG A 122 -4.77 -23.83 22.13
C ARG A 122 -3.84 -23.63 23.31
#